data_AF-A0A2T9ZZY8-F1
#
_entry.id   AF-A0A2T9ZZY8-F1
#
_cell.length_a   1.000
_cell.length_b   1.000
_cell.length_c   1.000
_cell.angle_alpha   90.00
_cell.angle_beta   90.00
_cell.angle_gamma   90.00
#
_symmetry.space_group_name_H-M   'P 1'
#
loop_
_entity.id
_entity.type
_entity.pdbx_description
1 polymer ?
#
loop_
_entity_poly.entity_id
_entity_poly.type
_entity_poly.pdbx_seq_one_letter_code
_entity_poly.pdbx_strand_id
1 'polypeptide(L)'
;MCKRLPEYLDRGEIVQASIDRYQLLRGDLSGRRREIRPPWSIGGEERFIELCNRCGECIRVCPTRIIKNGSGGYPAIDFNRDHCTFCGDCVKRCEPKALAFAEDPATPPWSLGVEIDASCLSLNGVVCRSCGDICEERAIRFQLQTGGRSQPQLDLSLCSGCGACVAVCPTHSITILPTVNDSAASSQNREEIANP
;
A
#
# COMPACT_ATOMS: atom_id res chain seq x y z
N MET A 1 -13.11 -25.60 -42.45
CA MET A 1 -11.99 -24.64 -42.67
C MET A 1 -11.28 -24.43 -41.35
N CYS A 2 -9.96 -24.58 -41.35
CA CYS A 2 -9.12 -24.79 -40.18
C CYS A 2 -8.52 -23.48 -39.64
N LYS A 3 -8.30 -23.46 -38.32
CA LYS A 3 -7.73 -22.49 -37.36
C LYS A 3 -6.58 -21.58 -37.82
N ARG A 4 -6.48 -20.40 -37.18
CA ARG A 4 -5.23 -19.94 -36.52
C ARG A 4 -5.47 -18.82 -35.48
N LEU A 5 -5.27 -19.16 -34.20
CA LEU A 5 -5.11 -18.23 -33.07
C LEU A 5 -3.60 -17.94 -32.91
N PRO A 6 -3.18 -16.80 -32.35
CA PRO A 6 -1.81 -16.65 -31.86
C PRO A 6 -1.69 -17.35 -30.50
N GLU A 7 -0.98 -18.49 -30.50
CA GLU A 7 -0.54 -19.19 -29.29
C GLU A 7 0.64 -18.43 -28.68
N TYR A 8 0.47 -17.88 -27.48
CA TYR A 8 1.58 -17.42 -26.66
C TYR A 8 1.68 -18.33 -25.44
N LEU A 9 2.72 -19.17 -25.45
CA LEU A 9 3.12 -20.04 -24.35
C LEU A 9 3.97 -19.24 -23.36
N ASP A 10 3.48 -19.00 -22.15
CA ASP A 10 4.29 -19.26 -20.96
C ASP A 10 3.41 -19.54 -19.74
N ARG A 11 3.91 -20.47 -18.93
CA ARG A 11 3.44 -21.09 -17.69
C ARG A 11 2.30 -20.41 -16.88
N GLY A 12 1.16 -21.10 -16.84
CA GLY A 12 0.58 -21.63 -15.59
C GLY A 12 0.07 -20.66 -14.52
N GLU A 13 -1.08 -20.03 -14.76
CA GLU A 13 -2.28 -20.00 -13.88
C GLU A 13 -3.31 -19.06 -14.52
N ILE A 14 -4.47 -19.60 -14.92
CA ILE A 14 -5.56 -18.80 -15.50
C ILE A 14 -6.31 -18.13 -14.35
N VAL A 15 -5.91 -16.92 -14.00
CA VAL A 15 -6.77 -16.02 -13.22
C VAL A 15 -7.74 -15.38 -14.20
N GLN A 16 -9.04 -15.70 -14.12
CA GLN A 16 -10.08 -14.99 -14.86
C GLN A 16 -10.16 -13.54 -14.37
N ALA A 17 -9.30 -12.67 -14.88
CA ALA A 17 -9.45 -11.24 -14.70
C ALA A 17 -10.58 -10.78 -15.64
N SER A 18 -11.77 -10.56 -15.09
CA SER A 18 -12.81 -9.80 -15.79
C SER A 18 -12.32 -8.36 -15.94
N ILE A 19 -11.68 -8.06 -17.08
CA ILE A 19 -11.20 -6.71 -17.39
C ILE A 19 -12.43 -5.84 -17.60
N ASP A 20 -12.64 -4.89 -16.70
CA ASP A 20 -13.74 -3.96 -16.83
C ASP A 20 -13.54 -3.05 -18.04
N ARG A 21 -14.65 -2.65 -18.69
CA ARG A 21 -14.62 -1.78 -19.88
C ARG A 21 -13.82 -0.49 -19.64
N TYR A 22 -13.80 -0.01 -18.40
CA TYR A 22 -13.01 1.15 -17.99
C TYR A 22 -11.49 0.89 -17.98
N GLN A 23 -11.07 -0.29 -17.53
CA GLN A 23 -9.67 -0.72 -17.54
C GLN A 23 -9.15 -0.88 -18.98
N LEU A 24 -10.00 -1.44 -19.85
CA LEU A 24 -9.73 -1.56 -21.30
C LEU A 24 -9.51 -0.17 -21.94
N LEU A 25 -10.40 0.79 -21.68
CA LEU A 25 -10.34 2.13 -22.27
C LEU A 25 -9.13 2.95 -21.81
N ARG A 26 -8.56 2.62 -20.64
CA ARG A 26 -7.38 3.30 -20.07
C ARG A 26 -6.06 2.57 -20.34
N GLY A 27 -6.10 1.42 -21.02
CA GLY A 27 -4.92 0.60 -21.24
C GLY A 27 -4.35 -0.03 -19.95
N ASP A 28 -5.12 -0.07 -18.86
CA ASP A 28 -4.73 -0.77 -17.62
C ASP A 28 -5.28 -2.20 -17.63
N LEU A 29 -4.85 -2.99 -18.61
CA LEU A 29 -5.25 -4.39 -18.76
C LEU A 29 -4.70 -5.29 -17.63
N SER A 30 -3.79 -4.73 -16.83
CA SER A 30 -3.14 -5.42 -15.72
C SER A 30 -3.87 -5.29 -14.38
N GLY A 31 -4.84 -4.36 -14.29
CA GLY A 31 -5.49 -4.01 -13.02
C GLY A 31 -4.52 -3.50 -11.94
N ARG A 32 -3.27 -3.18 -12.32
CA ARG A 32 -2.17 -2.89 -11.40
C ARG A 32 -2.27 -1.51 -10.78
N ARG A 33 -3.16 -0.64 -11.26
CA ARG A 33 -3.39 0.69 -10.68
C ARG A 33 -4.71 0.74 -9.93
N ARG A 34 -4.90 -0.17 -8.97
CA ARG A 34 -5.93 0.05 -7.95
C ARG A 34 -5.49 1.22 -7.08
N GLU A 35 -6.24 2.31 -7.19
CA GLU A 35 -6.03 3.47 -6.34
C GLU A 35 -6.33 3.10 -4.89
N ILE A 36 -5.46 3.55 -3.98
CA ILE A 36 -5.65 3.33 -2.56
C ILE A 36 -6.74 4.30 -2.08
N ARG A 37 -7.80 3.76 -1.48
CA ARG A 37 -8.90 4.55 -0.93
C ARG A 37 -8.51 5.19 0.41
N PRO A 38 -9.18 6.28 0.83
CA PRO A 38 -8.95 6.87 2.14
C PRO A 38 -9.14 5.87 3.29
N PRO A 39 -8.56 6.13 4.47
CA PRO A 39 -8.73 5.24 5.61
C PRO A 39 -10.21 5.15 6.00
N TRP A 40 -10.59 4.00 6.56
CA TRP A 40 -11.96 3.66 6.96
C TRP A 40 -12.97 3.61 5.81
N SER A 41 -12.52 3.26 4.60
CA SER A 41 -13.41 2.99 3.46
C SER A 41 -14.22 1.71 3.66
N ILE A 42 -15.54 1.81 3.49
CA ILE A 42 -16.46 0.72 3.84
C ILE A 42 -16.59 -0.32 2.73
N GLY A 43 -16.51 -1.59 3.12
CA GLY A 43 -17.02 -2.73 2.34
C GLY A 43 -16.27 -3.02 1.03
N GLY A 44 -15.01 -2.59 0.90
CA GLY A 44 -14.23 -2.77 -0.32
C GLY A 44 -14.66 -1.82 -1.45
N GLU A 45 -14.09 -2.04 -2.65
CA GLU A 45 -14.21 -1.09 -3.77
C GLU A 45 -15.66 -0.91 -4.26
N GLU A 46 -16.41 -2.01 -4.41
CA GLU A 46 -17.79 -1.98 -4.89
C GLU A 46 -18.70 -1.18 -3.95
N ARG A 47 -18.70 -1.55 -2.66
CA ARG A 47 -19.53 -0.87 -1.66
C ARG A 47 -19.13 0.59 -1.47
N PHE A 48 -17.84 0.88 -1.53
CA PHE A 48 -17.36 2.25 -1.47
C PHE A 48 -17.91 3.10 -2.62
N ILE A 49 -17.87 2.57 -3.86
CA ILE A 49 -18.40 3.24 -5.06
C ILE A 49 -19.91 3.47 -4.94
N GLU A 50 -20.66 2.47 -4.44
CA GLU A 50 -22.11 2.61 -4.23
C GLU A 50 -22.48 3.75 -3.27
N LEU A 51 -21.71 3.91 -2.19
CA LEU A 51 -21.98 4.91 -1.16
C LEU A 51 -21.44 6.29 -1.55
N CYS A 52 -20.24 6.37 -2.13
CA CYS A 52 -19.55 7.64 -2.36
C CYS A 52 -20.23 8.47 -3.47
N ASN A 53 -20.87 9.58 -3.07
CA ASN A 53 -21.48 10.52 -4.02
C ASN A 53 -20.48 11.49 -4.69
N ARG A 54 -19.17 11.33 -4.45
CA ARG A 54 -18.09 12.15 -5.03
C ARG A 54 -18.17 13.65 -4.71
N CYS A 55 -18.70 14.02 -3.55
CA CYS A 55 -18.79 15.42 -3.12
C CYS A 55 -17.43 16.12 -2.93
N GLY A 56 -16.34 15.36 -2.72
CA GLY A 56 -14.99 15.90 -2.54
C GLY A 56 -14.70 16.50 -1.16
N GLU A 57 -15.62 16.44 -0.21
CA GLU A 57 -15.41 17.04 1.12
C GLU A 57 -14.22 16.43 1.87
N CYS A 58 -13.99 15.12 1.76
CA CYS A 58 -12.82 14.46 2.34
C CYS A 58 -11.48 15.02 1.80
N ILE A 59 -11.44 15.41 0.52
CA ILE A 59 -10.27 16.05 -0.10
C ILE A 59 -10.06 17.44 0.51
N ARG A 60 -11.16 18.20 0.67
CA ARG A 60 -11.12 19.60 1.14
C ARG A 60 -10.68 19.72 2.61
N VAL A 61 -11.10 18.80 3.46
CA VAL A 61 -10.82 18.87 4.92
C VAL A 61 -9.52 18.19 5.32
N CYS A 62 -8.85 17.48 4.41
CA CYS A 62 -7.62 16.75 4.73
C CYS A 62 -6.45 17.73 4.99
N PRO A 63 -5.91 17.79 6.22
CA PRO A 63 -4.87 18.77 6.57
C PRO A 63 -3.55 18.53 5.81
N THR A 64 -3.19 17.26 5.60
CA THR A 64 -1.97 16.87 4.87
C THR A 64 -2.15 16.89 3.34
N ARG A 65 -3.38 17.12 2.85
CA ARG A 65 -3.71 17.15 1.41
C ARG A 65 -3.30 15.88 0.64
N ILE A 66 -3.15 14.75 1.35
CA ILE A 66 -2.80 13.45 0.78
C ILE A 66 -3.94 12.85 -0.06
N ILE A 67 -5.18 13.22 0.23
CA ILE A 67 -6.34 12.77 -0.55
C ILE A 67 -6.45 13.63 -1.81
N LYS A 68 -6.48 12.98 -2.98
CA LYS A 68 -6.67 13.58 -4.30
C LYS A 68 -7.95 13.08 -4.97
N ASN A 69 -8.34 13.77 -6.04
CA ASN A 69 -9.36 13.27 -6.94
C ASN A 69 -8.73 12.17 -7.81
N GLY A 70 -9.25 10.96 -7.67
CA GLY A 70 -8.79 9.78 -8.39
C GLY A 70 -9.68 9.45 -9.59
N SER A 71 -9.61 8.20 -9.99
CA SER A 71 -10.35 7.64 -11.10
C SER A 71 -11.85 7.68 -10.85
N GLY A 72 -12.63 8.03 -11.87
CA GLY A 72 -14.09 8.11 -11.78
C GLY A 72 -14.63 9.25 -10.90
N GLY A 73 -13.78 10.16 -10.41
CA GLY A 73 -14.16 11.22 -9.47
C GLY A 73 -14.11 10.79 -8.00
N TYR A 74 -13.69 9.55 -7.73
CA TYR A 74 -13.61 9.01 -6.37
C TYR A 74 -12.32 9.46 -5.67
N PRO A 75 -12.34 9.69 -4.35
CA PRO A 75 -11.15 10.07 -3.62
C PRO A 75 -10.13 8.92 -3.60
N ALA A 76 -8.86 9.28 -3.73
CA ALA A 76 -7.73 8.37 -3.71
C ALA A 76 -6.57 8.99 -2.92
N ILE A 77 -5.72 8.15 -2.34
CA ILE A 77 -4.55 8.55 -1.58
C ILE A 77 -3.34 8.71 -2.51
N ASP A 78 -2.54 9.74 -2.25
CA ASP A 78 -1.28 10.01 -2.96
C ASP A 78 -0.13 10.21 -1.97
N PHE A 79 0.61 9.13 -1.69
CA PHE A 79 1.75 9.12 -0.77
C PHE A 79 2.96 9.95 -1.24
N ASN A 80 2.93 10.48 -2.46
CA ASN A 80 3.94 11.44 -2.91
C ASN A 80 3.68 12.87 -2.41
N ARG A 81 2.49 13.15 -1.88
CA ARG A 81 2.13 14.48 -1.37
C ARG A 81 2.54 14.63 0.09
N ASP A 82 2.12 13.68 0.91
CA ASP A 82 2.32 13.64 2.35
C ASP A 82 1.91 12.26 2.88
N HIS A 83 1.71 12.13 4.19
CA HIS A 83 1.25 10.94 4.89
C HIS A 83 -0.14 11.14 5.54
N CYS A 84 -0.76 10.04 5.93
CA CYS A 84 -2.00 10.06 6.70
C CYS A 84 -1.68 10.12 8.20
N THR A 85 -2.22 11.10 8.90
CA THR A 85 -2.08 11.25 10.37
C THR A 85 -3.20 10.58 11.15
N PHE A 86 -4.12 9.88 10.47
CA PHE A 86 -5.30 9.25 11.07
C PHE A 86 -6.17 10.20 11.92
N CYS A 87 -6.17 11.51 11.61
CA CYS A 87 -6.97 12.52 12.33
C CYS A 87 -8.50 12.33 12.23
N GLY A 88 -8.96 11.57 11.23
CA GLY A 88 -10.36 11.21 11.05
C GLY A 88 -11.26 12.30 10.45
N ASP A 89 -10.72 13.46 10.04
CA ASP A 89 -11.53 14.57 9.52
C ASP A 89 -12.28 14.21 8.22
N CYS A 90 -11.67 13.36 7.37
CA CYS A 90 -12.33 12.81 6.19
C CYS A 90 -13.57 11.98 6.54
N VAL A 91 -13.52 11.21 7.64
CA VAL A 91 -14.64 10.40 8.14
C VAL A 91 -15.73 11.30 8.71
N LYS A 92 -15.36 12.26 9.58
CA LYS A 92 -16.31 13.18 10.23
C LYS A 92 -17.14 13.98 9.22
N ARG A 93 -16.57 14.30 8.06
CA ARG A 93 -17.24 15.07 7.00
C ARG A 93 -17.94 14.19 5.96
N CYS A 94 -17.81 12.87 6.02
CA CYS A 94 -18.42 11.96 5.04
C CYS A 94 -19.92 11.75 5.30
N GLU A 95 -20.75 12.70 4.86
CA GLU A 95 -22.21 12.57 4.87
C GLU A 95 -22.76 11.29 4.22
N PRO A 96 -22.27 10.81 3.05
CA PRO A 96 -22.77 9.58 2.46
C PRO A 96 -22.34 8.31 3.20
N LYS A 97 -21.50 8.43 4.24
CA LYS A 97 -20.98 7.31 5.04
C LYS A 97 -20.23 6.24 4.23
N ALA A 98 -19.62 6.66 3.11
CA ALA A 98 -18.66 5.83 2.38
C ALA A 98 -17.36 5.61 3.17
N LEU A 99 -17.05 6.55 4.07
CA LEU A 99 -16.02 6.45 5.10
C LEU A 99 -16.70 6.42 6.47
N ALA A 100 -16.42 5.43 7.30
CA ALA A 100 -16.94 5.35 8.66
C ALA A 100 -15.98 4.59 9.58
N PHE A 101 -15.77 5.08 10.80
CA PHE A 101 -14.95 4.38 11.80
C PHE A 101 -15.48 2.96 12.01
N ALA A 102 -14.56 2.02 12.18
CA ALA A 102 -14.92 0.67 12.57
C ALA A 102 -15.58 0.66 13.95
N GLU A 103 -16.50 -0.28 14.17
CA GLU A 103 -17.15 -0.45 15.48
C GLU A 103 -16.14 -0.87 16.55
N ASP A 104 -15.19 -1.72 16.17
CA ASP A 104 -14.07 -2.13 17.02
C ASP A 104 -12.86 -1.20 16.78
N PRO A 105 -12.39 -0.46 17.81
CA PRO A 105 -11.19 0.37 17.73
C PRO A 105 -9.91 -0.41 17.39
N ALA A 106 -9.88 -1.73 17.63
CA ALA A 106 -8.74 -2.57 17.24
C ALA A 106 -8.68 -2.85 15.73
N THR A 107 -9.76 -2.57 14.99
CA THR A 107 -9.76 -2.72 13.53
C THR A 107 -8.88 -1.63 12.90
N PRO A 108 -7.86 -1.99 12.10
CA PRO A 108 -6.98 -1.00 11.51
C PRO A 108 -7.74 -0.10 10.51
N PRO A 109 -7.30 1.15 10.30
CA PRO A 109 -7.95 2.07 9.35
C PRO A 109 -7.96 1.54 7.90
N TRP A 110 -7.02 0.68 7.55
CA TRP A 110 -6.89 -0.01 6.27
C TRP A 110 -5.90 -1.16 6.41
N SER A 111 -5.80 -2.01 5.39
CA SER A 111 -4.81 -3.09 5.30
C SER A 111 -3.74 -2.70 4.29
N LEU A 112 -2.78 -1.88 4.72
CA LEU A 112 -1.66 -1.42 3.91
C LEU A 112 -0.35 -1.73 4.61
N GLY A 113 0.65 -2.09 3.80
CA GLY A 113 2.02 -2.34 4.21
C GLY A 113 2.98 -1.64 3.26
N VAL A 114 4.27 -1.86 3.48
CA VAL A 114 5.32 -1.26 2.64
C VAL A 114 6.34 -2.30 2.23
N GLU A 115 6.95 -2.07 1.07
CA GLU A 115 8.12 -2.80 0.61
C GLU A 115 9.26 -1.83 0.34
N ILE A 116 10.49 -2.26 0.58
CA ILE A 116 11.70 -1.49 0.33
C ILE A 116 12.51 -2.22 -0.74
N ASP A 117 12.76 -1.55 -1.87
CA ASP A 117 13.48 -2.14 -2.99
C ASP A 117 15.01 -1.93 -2.91
N ALA A 118 15.73 -2.52 -3.88
CA ALA A 118 17.18 -2.54 -3.95
C ALA A 118 17.84 -1.15 -4.17
N SER A 119 17.09 -0.13 -4.57
CA SER A 119 17.59 1.24 -4.74
C SER A 119 17.77 2.00 -3.41
N CYS A 120 17.38 1.40 -2.27
CA CYS A 120 17.53 1.99 -0.95
C CYS A 120 18.98 2.36 -0.64
N LEU A 121 19.24 3.63 -0.29
CA LEU A 121 20.56 4.14 0.07
C LEU A 121 21.27 3.31 1.16
N SER A 122 20.52 2.85 2.16
CA SER A 122 21.04 2.05 3.28
C SER A 122 21.54 0.66 2.84
N LEU A 123 20.88 0.06 1.85
CA LEU A 123 21.33 -1.19 1.21
C LEU A 123 22.58 -0.98 0.34
N ASN A 124 22.77 0.25 -0.15
CA ASN A 124 23.86 0.63 -1.04
C ASN A 124 25.03 1.31 -0.34
N GLY A 125 25.17 1.12 0.99
CA GLY A 125 26.34 1.57 1.75
C GLY A 125 26.34 3.06 2.12
N VAL A 126 25.20 3.74 1.96
CA VAL A 126 25.01 5.13 2.41
C VAL A 126 24.22 5.13 3.71
N VAL A 127 24.72 5.82 4.74
CA VAL A 127 24.01 5.93 6.03
C VAL A 127 22.75 6.78 5.85
N CYS A 128 21.63 6.11 5.63
CA CYS A 128 20.30 6.71 5.52
C CYS A 128 19.33 5.95 6.44
N ARG A 129 18.63 6.70 7.30
CA ARG A 129 17.64 6.18 8.26
C ARG A 129 16.33 6.95 8.26
N SER A 130 16.13 7.86 7.30
CA SER A 130 14.99 8.80 7.27
C SER A 130 13.63 8.12 7.42
N CYS A 131 13.42 6.97 6.78
CA CYS A 131 12.16 6.23 6.91
C CYS A 131 11.95 5.59 8.29
N GLY A 132 13.03 5.19 8.98
CA GLY A 132 12.96 4.70 10.35
C GLY A 132 12.75 5.84 11.35
N ASP A 133 13.41 6.97 11.14
CA ASP A 133 13.33 8.13 12.04
C ASP A 133 11.93 8.78 12.03
N ILE A 134 11.25 8.80 10.88
CA ILE A 134 9.88 9.33 10.76
C ILE A 134 8.81 8.31 11.20
N CYS A 135 9.16 7.04 11.37
CA CYS A 135 8.19 5.99 11.66
C CYS A 135 7.84 5.97 13.16
N GLU A 136 6.73 6.60 13.53
CA GLU A 136 6.26 6.67 14.92
C GLU A 136 6.05 5.28 15.54
N GLU A 137 5.52 4.33 14.77
CA GLU A 137 5.29 2.94 15.18
C GLU A 137 6.59 2.12 15.33
N ARG A 138 7.72 2.65 14.84
CA ARG A 138 9.02 1.96 14.80
C ARG A 138 8.98 0.61 14.08
N ALA A 139 8.13 0.52 13.05
CA ALA A 139 8.02 -0.64 12.17
C ALA A 139 9.27 -0.85 11.30
N ILE A 140 10.09 0.18 11.09
CA ILE A 140 11.34 0.11 10.34
C ILE A 140 12.53 0.26 11.28
N ARG A 141 13.38 -0.77 11.34
CA ARG A 141 14.64 -0.77 12.10
C ARG A 141 15.81 -0.99 11.18
N PHE A 142 17.01 -0.68 11.63
CA PHE A 142 18.21 -0.80 10.81
C PHE A 142 19.25 -1.67 11.51
N GLN A 143 19.59 -2.80 10.88
CA GLN A 143 20.64 -3.69 11.34
C GLN A 143 21.93 -3.39 10.58
N LEU A 144 23.02 -3.13 11.30
CA LEU A 144 24.32 -2.90 10.69
C LEU A 144 24.85 -4.19 10.07
N GLN A 145 25.42 -4.08 8.88
CA GLN A 145 26.02 -5.18 8.13
C GLN A 145 27.48 -4.84 7.80
N THR A 146 28.24 -5.84 7.33
CA THR A 146 29.58 -5.62 6.80
C THR A 146 29.56 -4.74 5.55
N GLY A 147 30.68 -4.07 5.25
CA GLY A 147 30.79 -3.20 4.07
C GLY A 147 30.00 -1.90 4.17
N GLY A 148 29.69 -1.43 5.39
CA GLY A 148 29.05 -0.13 5.63
C GLY A 148 27.56 -0.08 5.32
N ARG A 149 26.94 -1.21 4.96
CA ARG A 149 25.50 -1.30 4.68
C ARG A 149 24.71 -1.36 5.98
N SER A 150 23.51 -0.80 5.97
CA SER A 150 22.55 -1.00 7.05
C SER A 150 21.27 -1.58 6.47
N GLN A 151 21.01 -2.84 6.79
CA GLN A 151 19.83 -3.57 6.31
C GLN A 151 18.58 -3.03 7.02
N PRO A 152 17.60 -2.48 6.30
CA PRO A 152 16.30 -2.19 6.88
C PRO A 152 15.59 -3.51 7.22
N GLN A 153 15.06 -3.58 8.43
CA GLN A 153 14.24 -4.66 8.97
C GLN A 153 12.84 -4.10 9.15
N LEU A 154 11.85 -4.71 8.51
CA LEU A 154 10.47 -4.26 8.53
C LEU A 154 9.61 -5.22 9.35
N ASP A 155 8.90 -4.68 10.33
CA ASP A 155 7.87 -5.39 11.08
C ASP A 155 6.49 -4.88 10.63
N LEU A 156 5.87 -5.62 9.71
CA LEU A 156 4.57 -5.27 9.15
C LEU A 156 3.43 -5.33 10.18
N SER A 157 3.61 -6.05 11.29
CA SER A 157 2.60 -6.10 12.36
C SER A 157 2.46 -4.77 13.10
N LEU A 158 3.52 -3.96 13.10
CA LEU A 158 3.54 -2.60 13.66
C LEU A 158 3.22 -1.53 12.61
N CYS A 159 3.19 -1.88 11.32
CA CYS A 159 3.01 -0.90 10.26
C CYS A 159 1.54 -0.45 10.17
N SER A 160 1.27 0.81 10.45
CA SER A 160 -0.07 1.40 10.27
C SER A 160 -0.42 1.70 8.81
N GLY A 161 0.54 1.61 7.88
CA GLY A 161 0.34 1.97 6.48
C GLY A 161 0.14 3.47 6.23
N CYS A 162 0.57 4.34 7.17
CA CYS A 162 0.39 5.80 7.08
C CYS A 162 1.10 6.46 5.89
N GLY A 163 2.19 5.84 5.43
CA GLY A 163 3.01 6.28 4.31
C GLY A 163 4.02 7.39 4.59
N ALA A 164 4.28 7.74 5.86
CA ALA A 164 5.32 8.70 6.23
C ALA A 164 6.70 8.33 5.67
N CYS A 165 7.04 7.05 5.68
CA CYS A 165 8.29 6.54 5.12
C CYS A 165 8.44 6.79 3.62
N VAL A 166 7.35 6.72 2.85
CA VAL A 166 7.35 6.97 1.40
C VAL A 166 7.63 8.45 1.14
N ALA A 167 6.93 9.33 1.85
CA ALA A 167 7.04 10.78 1.67
C ALA A 167 8.46 11.32 1.94
N VAL A 168 9.22 10.70 2.86
CA VAL A 168 10.59 11.14 3.20
C VAL A 168 11.70 10.41 2.44
N CYS A 169 11.39 9.39 1.63
CA CYS A 169 12.41 8.57 0.98
C CYS A 169 13.05 9.32 -0.19
N PRO A 170 14.35 9.70 -0.13
CA PRO A 170 14.98 10.52 -1.16
C PRO A 170 15.11 9.81 -2.52
N THR A 171 15.17 8.48 -2.51
CA THR A 171 15.29 7.63 -3.70
C THR A 171 13.98 7.01 -4.13
N HIS A 172 12.86 7.31 -3.44
CA HIS A 172 11.55 6.70 -3.69
C HIS A 172 11.57 5.16 -3.70
N SER A 173 12.46 4.55 -2.91
CA SER A 173 12.66 3.10 -2.84
C SER A 173 11.64 2.37 -1.99
N ILE A 174 10.57 3.05 -1.55
CA ILE A 174 9.54 2.51 -0.66
C ILE A 174 8.20 2.59 -1.38
N THR A 175 7.55 1.44 -1.52
CA THR A 175 6.24 1.32 -2.17
C THR A 175 5.19 0.87 -1.16
N ILE A 176 3.99 1.44 -1.23
CA ILE A 176 2.84 0.98 -0.43
C ILE A 176 2.07 -0.07 -1.22
N LEU A 177 1.71 -1.16 -0.54
CA LEU A 177 0.93 -2.24 -1.11
C LEU A 177 -0.19 -2.65 -0.15
N PRO A 178 -1.34 -3.13 -0.65
CA PRO A 178 -2.32 -3.79 0.21
C PRO A 178 -1.71 -5.01 0.90
N THR A 179 -1.91 -5.15 2.21
CA THR A 179 -1.54 -6.37 2.91
C THR A 179 -2.65 -7.39 2.74
N VAL A 180 -2.32 -8.50 2.06
CA VAL A 180 -3.05 -9.74 2.29
C VAL A 180 -2.59 -10.25 3.65
N ASN A 181 -3.54 -10.54 4.57
CA ASN A 181 -3.22 -11.20 5.83
C ASN A 181 -2.77 -12.63 5.53
N ASP A 182 -1.53 -12.81 5.10
CA ASP A 182 -0.87 -14.11 5.05
C ASP A 182 -0.23 -14.38 6.41
N SER A 183 -1.09 -14.72 7.38
CA SER A 183 -0.69 -15.32 8.64
C SER A 183 -0.16 -16.75 8.41
N ALA A 184 0.97 -16.91 7.71
CA ALA A 184 1.73 -18.16 7.62
C ALA A 184 3.05 -18.03 6.83
N ALA A 185 4.09 -17.35 7.35
CA ALA A 185 5.50 -17.67 7.01
C ALA A 185 6.51 -16.80 7.78
N SER A 186 6.69 -17.01 9.09
CA SER A 186 7.94 -16.62 9.77
C SER A 186 8.13 -17.35 11.09
N SER A 187 8.21 -18.67 11.04
CA SER A 187 8.83 -19.45 12.10
C SER A 187 9.23 -20.81 11.55
N GLN A 188 10.51 -20.94 11.21
CA GLN A 188 11.38 -22.12 11.28
C GLN A 188 12.41 -22.04 10.15
N ASN A 189 13.60 -21.54 10.49
CA ASN A 189 14.86 -22.02 9.95
C ASN A 189 15.98 -21.45 10.84
N ARG A 190 16.22 -22.15 11.95
CA ARG A 190 17.47 -22.07 12.69
C ARG A 190 17.89 -23.48 13.04
N GLU A 191 19.13 -23.78 12.68
CA GLU A 191 19.97 -24.93 13.09
C GLU A 191 19.69 -26.30 12.43
N GLU A 192 20.44 -26.59 11.36
CA GLU A 192 21.35 -27.75 11.33
C GLU A 192 22.38 -27.60 10.19
N ILE A 193 23.60 -27.19 10.55
CA ILE A 193 24.81 -27.36 9.73
C ILE A 193 25.65 -28.41 10.46
N ALA A 194 25.88 -29.54 9.79
CA ALA A 194 26.87 -30.59 10.07
C ALA A 194 28.24 -29.97 10.41
N ASN A 195 29.18 -30.56 11.15
CA ASN A 195 29.59 -31.95 11.40
C ASN A 195 30.69 -31.86 12.53
N PRO A 196 31.30 -32.94 13.04
CA PRO A 196 32.09 -33.93 12.29
C PRO A 196 31.64 -35.38 12.43
#